data_AF-A0A9W6R193-F1
#
_entry.id   AF-A0A9W6R193-F1
#
_cell.length_a   1.000
_cell.length_b   1.000
_cell.length_c   1.000
_cell.angle_alpha   90.00
_cell.angle_beta   90.00
_cell.angle_gamma   90.00
#
_symmetry.space_group_name_H-M   'P 1'
#
loop_
_entity.id
_entity.type
_entity.pdbx_description
1 polymer ?
#
loop_
_entity_poly.entity_id
_entity_poly.type
_entity_poly.pdbx_seq_one_letter_code
_entity_poly.pdbx_strand_id
1 'polypeptide(L)'
;MTTDSQNESVEPAPRRAGAVWSAEDTASLLDGLRNGVTLDALAETLQRRKSALHARCKKMLPPELQTTVLRAEADVILREQLATDPEFAAEANLDHNLRRRWNVKRDEILTQGWKSRRPLAELVEAVPASEIDIAGRLIRLGLAPDSLAVAERLGCAPGGRHVSLHATRDDAHDHFTAITPASADTITATVAKRALGSPHGPVDTLHRHRPILT
;
A
#
# COMPACT_ATOMS: atom_id res chain seq x y z
N MET A 1 3.14 -59.01 0.32
CA MET A 1 2.11 -58.37 1.15
C MET A 1 2.06 -56.92 0.76
N THR A 2 0.96 -56.54 0.13
CA THR A 2 0.70 -55.26 -0.52
C THR A 2 0.27 -54.24 0.52
N THR A 3 0.92 -53.07 0.57
CA THR A 3 0.30 -51.85 1.11
C THR A 3 0.13 -50.88 -0.03
N ASP A 4 -1.06 -50.98 -0.60
CA ASP A 4 -1.69 -49.98 -1.45
C ASP A 4 -2.38 -48.93 -0.55
N SER A 5 -2.75 -47.79 -1.13
CA SER A 5 -3.67 -46.78 -0.58
C SER A 5 -3.12 -45.71 0.37
N GLN A 6 -2.53 -44.66 -0.22
CA GLN A 6 -3.00 -43.28 0.01
C GLN A 6 -2.89 -42.51 -1.32
N ASN A 7 -3.80 -42.82 -2.26
CA ASN A 7 -4.07 -41.92 -3.37
C ASN A 7 -5.01 -40.83 -2.81
N GLU A 8 -4.43 -39.78 -2.21
CA GLU A 8 -5.16 -38.57 -1.86
C GLU A 8 -5.93 -38.12 -3.11
N SER A 9 -7.25 -38.17 -3.02
CA SER A 9 -8.12 -37.73 -4.08
C SER A 9 -7.95 -36.23 -4.23
N VAL A 10 -7.06 -35.81 -5.14
CA VAL A 10 -6.91 -34.41 -5.50
C VAL A 10 -8.22 -33.97 -6.12
N GLU A 11 -9.08 -33.32 -5.34
CA GLU A 11 -10.33 -32.76 -5.85
C GLU A 11 -10.02 -31.91 -7.08
N PRO A 12 -10.73 -32.13 -8.20
CA PRO A 12 -10.49 -31.38 -9.41
C PRO A 12 -10.66 -29.90 -9.13
N ALA A 13 -9.75 -29.08 -9.66
CA ALA A 13 -9.83 -27.64 -9.49
C ALA A 13 -11.21 -27.15 -9.99
N PRO A 14 -11.90 -26.28 -9.22
CA PRO A 14 -13.22 -25.82 -9.61
C PRO A 14 -13.14 -25.04 -10.92
N ARG A 15 -14.24 -25.04 -11.69
CA ARG A 15 -14.27 -24.56 -13.09
C ARG A 15 -13.72 -23.15 -13.27
N ARG A 16 -13.88 -22.26 -12.28
CA ARG A 16 -13.44 -20.85 -12.33
C ARG A 16 -12.25 -20.57 -11.41
N ALA A 17 -11.45 -21.58 -11.08
CA ALA A 17 -10.17 -21.40 -10.39
C ALA A 17 -9.26 -20.45 -11.18
N GLY A 18 -8.78 -19.38 -10.53
CA GLY A 18 -7.90 -18.38 -11.16
C GLY A 18 -8.60 -17.37 -12.07
N ALA A 19 -9.90 -17.52 -12.34
CA ALA A 19 -10.66 -16.55 -13.15
C ALA A 19 -10.67 -15.15 -12.49
N VAL A 20 -10.68 -14.10 -13.30
CA VAL A 20 -10.83 -12.71 -12.82
C VAL A 20 -12.17 -12.57 -12.10
N TRP A 21 -12.20 -11.81 -10.98
CA TRP A 21 -13.44 -11.51 -10.26
C TRP A 21 -14.24 -10.45 -11.01
N SER A 22 -15.48 -10.77 -11.38
CA SER A 22 -16.41 -9.78 -11.93
C SER A 22 -17.09 -8.97 -10.80
N ALA A 23 -17.77 -7.88 -11.18
CA ALA A 23 -18.65 -7.15 -10.27
C ALA A 23 -19.79 -8.06 -9.79
N GLU A 24 -20.38 -8.85 -10.69
CA GLU A 24 -21.42 -9.83 -10.36
C GLU A 24 -20.95 -10.88 -9.34
N ASP A 25 -19.76 -11.48 -9.53
CA ASP A 25 -19.17 -12.42 -8.56
C ASP A 25 -19.05 -11.79 -7.17
N THR A 26 -18.75 -10.49 -7.15
CA THR A 26 -18.56 -9.72 -5.92
C THR A 26 -19.88 -9.43 -5.24
N ALA A 27 -20.89 -9.00 -6.00
CA ALA A 27 -22.25 -8.79 -5.53
C ALA A 27 -22.84 -10.09 -4.96
N SER A 28 -22.74 -11.21 -5.68
CA SER A 28 -23.23 -12.51 -5.21
C SER A 28 -22.54 -12.98 -3.93
N LEU A 29 -21.22 -12.74 -3.79
CA LEU A 29 -20.51 -13.04 -2.55
C LEU A 29 -21.05 -12.21 -1.37
N LEU A 30 -21.17 -10.89 -1.54
CA LEU A 30 -21.64 -10.00 -0.48
C LEU A 30 -23.10 -10.30 -0.08
N ASP A 31 -23.96 -10.54 -1.07
CA ASP A 31 -25.35 -10.86 -0.84
C ASP A 31 -25.50 -12.20 -0.10
N GLY A 32 -24.71 -13.21 -0.49
CA GLY A 32 -24.62 -14.47 0.22
C GLY A 32 -24.15 -14.32 1.68
N LEU A 33 -23.14 -13.49 1.92
CA LEU A 33 -22.65 -13.22 3.29
C LEU A 33 -23.71 -12.53 4.15
N ARG A 34 -24.44 -11.55 3.60
CA ARG A 34 -25.54 -10.87 4.30
C ARG A 34 -26.68 -11.81 4.67
N ASN A 35 -26.99 -12.77 3.79
CA ASN A 35 -28.04 -13.77 3.98
C ASN A 35 -27.57 -14.99 4.79
N GLY A 36 -26.36 -14.97 5.38
CA GLY A 36 -25.86 -16.06 6.21
C GLY A 36 -25.43 -17.31 5.45
N VAL A 37 -25.32 -17.27 4.12
CA VAL A 37 -24.89 -18.40 3.30
C VAL A 37 -23.44 -18.75 3.63
N THR A 38 -23.16 -20.03 3.88
CA THR A 38 -21.81 -20.50 4.23
C THR A 38 -20.82 -20.30 3.07
N LEU A 39 -19.54 -20.11 3.41
CA LEU A 39 -18.51 -19.99 2.38
C LEU A 39 -18.37 -21.23 1.50
N ASP A 40 -18.69 -22.42 2.02
CA ASP A 40 -18.64 -23.67 1.24
C ASP A 40 -19.73 -23.67 0.16
N ALA A 41 -20.96 -23.30 0.51
CA ALA A 41 -22.05 -23.16 -0.46
C ALA A 41 -21.78 -22.03 -1.48
N LEU A 42 -21.15 -20.94 -1.05
CA LEU A 42 -20.74 -19.86 -1.97
C LEU A 42 -19.59 -20.27 -2.89
N ALA A 43 -18.65 -21.07 -2.40
CA ALA A 43 -17.56 -21.62 -3.20
C ALA A 43 -18.10 -22.52 -4.33
N GLU A 44 -19.08 -23.37 -4.01
CA GLU A 44 -19.80 -24.19 -4.99
C GLU A 44 -20.57 -23.32 -5.99
N THR A 45 -21.36 -22.36 -5.51
CA THR A 45 -22.20 -21.49 -6.36
C THR A 45 -21.34 -20.67 -7.33
N LEU A 46 -20.26 -20.06 -6.83
CA LEU A 46 -19.34 -19.25 -7.63
C LEU A 46 -18.34 -20.09 -8.43
N GLN A 47 -18.33 -21.41 -8.21
CA GLN A 47 -17.38 -22.37 -8.82
C GLN A 47 -15.92 -21.94 -8.58
N ARG A 48 -15.61 -21.54 -7.35
CA ARG A 48 -14.29 -21.04 -6.91
C ARG A 48 -13.87 -21.73 -5.62
N ARG A 49 -12.57 -21.76 -5.34
CA ARG A 49 -12.05 -22.34 -4.09
C ARG A 49 -12.44 -21.49 -2.88
N LYS A 50 -12.78 -22.12 -1.76
CA LYS A 50 -13.02 -21.45 -0.46
C LYS A 50 -11.89 -20.50 -0.08
N SER A 51 -10.64 -20.94 -0.26
CA SER A 51 -9.46 -20.10 0.00
C SER A 51 -9.45 -18.82 -0.85
N ALA A 52 -9.95 -18.85 -2.10
CA ALA A 52 -10.08 -17.66 -2.94
C ALA A 52 -11.16 -16.71 -2.42
N LEU A 53 -12.27 -17.23 -1.90
CA LEU A 53 -13.31 -16.42 -1.25
C LEU A 53 -12.76 -15.74 0.01
N HIS A 54 -12.08 -16.47 0.89
CA HIS A 54 -11.40 -15.88 2.06
C HIS A 54 -10.43 -14.73 1.68
N ALA A 55 -9.63 -14.92 0.61
CA ALA A 55 -8.76 -13.84 0.11
C ALA A 55 -9.57 -12.64 -0.38
N ARG A 56 -10.70 -12.89 -1.04
CA ARG A 56 -11.58 -11.86 -1.56
C ARG A 56 -12.22 -11.07 -0.43
N CYS A 57 -12.78 -11.74 0.59
CA CYS A 57 -13.31 -11.13 1.79
C CYS A 57 -12.26 -10.27 2.50
N LYS A 58 -11.04 -10.80 2.67
CA LYS A 58 -9.95 -10.05 3.32
C LYS A 58 -9.63 -8.73 2.62
N LYS A 59 -9.73 -8.67 1.28
CA LYS A 59 -9.52 -7.42 0.52
C LYS A 59 -10.66 -6.41 0.65
N MET A 60 -11.84 -6.84 1.11
CA MET A 60 -13.01 -5.99 1.33
C MET A 60 -13.08 -5.43 2.75
N LEU A 61 -12.23 -5.92 3.66
CA LEU A 61 -12.13 -5.36 5.00
C LEU A 61 -11.50 -3.96 4.98
N PRO A 62 -11.78 -3.11 5.98
CA PRO A 62 -11.05 -1.87 6.20
C PRO A 62 -9.52 -2.11 6.23
N PRO A 63 -8.69 -1.20 5.68
CA PRO A 63 -7.24 -1.38 5.58
C PRO A 63 -6.54 -1.77 6.88
N GLU A 64 -7.01 -1.23 8.00
CA GLU A 64 -6.49 -1.45 9.34
C GLU A 64 -6.70 -2.90 9.79
N LEU A 65 -7.78 -3.53 9.31
CA LEU A 65 -8.10 -4.93 9.57
C LEU A 65 -7.43 -5.88 8.56
N GLN A 66 -7.09 -5.43 7.35
CA GLN A 66 -6.43 -6.29 6.35
C GLN A 66 -5.06 -6.80 6.81
N THR A 67 -4.34 -6.05 7.64
CA THR A 67 -3.02 -6.46 8.14
C THR A 67 -3.08 -7.37 9.36
N THR A 68 -4.13 -7.23 10.18
CA THR A 68 -4.28 -7.92 11.46
C THR A 68 -5.08 -9.21 11.37
N VAL A 69 -6.13 -9.23 10.55
CA VAL A 69 -7.06 -10.38 10.45
C VAL A 69 -6.44 -11.53 9.66
N LEU A 70 -6.54 -12.75 10.18
CA LEU A 70 -6.11 -13.94 9.45
C LEU A 70 -7.03 -14.19 8.26
N ARG A 71 -6.46 -14.71 7.16
CA ARG A 71 -7.24 -14.96 5.94
C ARG A 71 -8.44 -15.88 6.18
N ALA A 72 -8.28 -16.90 7.02
CA ALA A 72 -9.33 -17.87 7.34
C ALA A 72 -10.49 -17.27 8.14
N GLU A 73 -10.30 -16.11 8.77
CA GLU A 73 -11.30 -15.43 9.60
C GLU A 73 -11.97 -14.27 8.86
N ALA A 74 -11.48 -13.93 7.67
CA ALA A 74 -11.84 -12.70 6.99
C ALA A 74 -13.33 -12.61 6.61
N ASP A 75 -14.00 -13.72 6.37
CA ASP A 75 -15.45 -13.76 6.11
C ASP A 75 -16.28 -13.56 7.38
N VAL A 76 -15.83 -14.09 8.52
CA VAL A 76 -16.49 -13.87 9.81
C VAL A 76 -16.46 -12.39 10.17
N ILE A 77 -15.28 -11.78 10.11
CA ILE A 77 -15.14 -10.34 10.38
C ILE A 77 -15.91 -9.50 9.36
N LEU A 78 -15.90 -9.88 8.07
CA LEU A 78 -16.65 -9.15 7.06
C LEU A 78 -18.16 -9.22 7.29
N ARG A 79 -18.68 -10.38 7.74
CA ARG A 79 -20.10 -10.52 8.12
C ARG A 79 -20.45 -9.64 9.31
N GLU A 80 -19.58 -9.58 10.32
CA GLU A 80 -19.80 -8.70 11.47
C GLU A 80 -19.87 -7.22 11.05
N GLN A 81 -18.99 -6.78 10.15
CA GLN A 81 -19.04 -5.42 9.60
C GLN A 81 -20.36 -5.16 8.85
N LEU A 82 -20.77 -6.09 7.97
CA LEU A 82 -22.01 -5.99 7.19
C LEU A 82 -23.27 -6.03 8.07
N ALA A 83 -23.22 -6.74 9.20
CA ALA A 83 -24.33 -6.82 10.14
C ALA A 83 -24.40 -5.58 11.06
N THR A 84 -23.25 -5.02 11.42
CA THR A 84 -23.15 -3.82 12.28
C THR A 84 -23.55 -2.56 11.50
N ASP A 85 -23.12 -2.46 10.26
CA ASP A 85 -23.39 -1.33 9.38
C ASP A 85 -23.94 -1.83 8.03
N PRO A 86 -25.27 -1.77 7.82
CA PRO A 86 -25.89 -2.14 6.55
C PRO A 86 -25.42 -1.30 5.35
N GLU A 87 -24.97 -0.06 5.61
CA GLU A 87 -24.44 0.86 4.61
C GLU A 87 -22.93 0.66 4.38
N PHE A 88 -22.30 -0.33 5.04
CA PHE A 88 -20.88 -0.63 4.89
C PHE A 88 -20.54 -0.97 3.43
N ALA A 89 -19.83 -0.05 2.78
CA ALA A 89 -19.43 -0.14 1.38
C ALA A 89 -18.18 -1.04 1.20
N ALA A 90 -18.33 -2.34 1.45
CA ALA A 90 -17.25 -3.34 1.37
C ALA A 90 -16.45 -3.31 0.05
N GLU A 91 -17.14 -3.04 -1.07
CA GLU A 91 -16.50 -2.96 -2.40
C GLU A 91 -15.57 -1.76 -2.54
N ALA A 92 -15.80 -0.67 -1.82
CA ALA A 92 -14.92 0.50 -1.82
C ALA A 92 -13.50 0.17 -1.32
N ASN A 93 -13.35 -0.90 -0.53
CA ASN A 93 -12.05 -1.39 -0.08
C ASN A 93 -11.30 -2.19 -1.16
N LEU A 94 -12.01 -2.80 -2.12
CA LEU A 94 -11.37 -3.40 -3.30
C LEU A 94 -10.69 -2.34 -4.16
N ASP A 95 -11.30 -1.16 -4.22
CA ASP A 95 -10.81 0.02 -4.92
C ASP A 95 -9.58 0.64 -4.23
N HIS A 96 -9.10 0.13 -3.10
CA HIS A 96 -7.84 0.60 -2.51
C HIS A 96 -6.64 0.43 -3.47
N ASN A 97 -6.68 -0.56 -4.37
CA ASN A 97 -5.69 -0.67 -5.45
C ASN A 97 -5.88 0.43 -6.52
N LEU A 98 -7.10 0.91 -6.77
CA LEU A 98 -7.35 2.08 -7.61
C LEU A 98 -6.91 3.38 -6.92
N ARG A 99 -7.07 3.48 -5.59
CA ARG A 99 -6.51 4.57 -4.77
C ARG A 99 -4.99 4.61 -4.78
N ARG A 100 -4.29 3.52 -5.12
CA ARG A 100 -2.84 3.53 -5.38
C ARG A 100 -2.49 3.61 -6.87
N ARG A 101 -3.44 3.38 -7.76
CA ARG A 101 -3.20 3.43 -9.21
C ARG A 101 -3.27 4.89 -9.69
N TRP A 102 -2.20 5.31 -10.35
CA TRP A 102 -2.17 6.60 -11.04
C TRP A 102 -3.19 6.60 -12.18
N ASN A 103 -3.95 7.68 -12.30
CA ASN A 103 -4.94 7.89 -13.34
C ASN A 103 -4.83 9.32 -13.88
N VAL A 104 -5.48 9.58 -15.01
CA VAL A 104 -5.40 10.87 -15.73
C VAL A 104 -5.78 12.05 -14.80
N LYS A 105 -6.87 11.93 -14.06
CA LYS A 105 -7.34 12.98 -13.13
C LYS A 105 -6.30 13.31 -12.04
N ARG A 106 -5.61 12.30 -11.51
CA ARG A 106 -4.56 12.51 -10.50
C ARG A 106 -3.29 13.09 -11.11
N ASP A 107 -2.92 12.66 -12.30
CA ASP A 107 -1.79 13.25 -13.03
C ASP A 107 -2.07 14.72 -13.36
N GLU A 108 -3.30 15.08 -13.69
CA GLU A 108 -3.74 16.47 -13.87
C GLU A 108 -3.61 17.29 -12.58
N ILE A 109 -4.06 16.74 -11.44
CA ILE A 109 -3.90 17.40 -10.13
C ILE A 109 -2.42 17.62 -9.81
N LEU A 110 -1.56 16.62 -10.02
CA LEU A 110 -0.12 16.75 -9.80
C LEU A 110 0.52 17.75 -10.76
N THR A 111 0.15 17.71 -12.04
CA THR A 111 0.65 18.64 -13.07
C THR A 111 0.26 20.07 -12.73
N GLN A 112 -0.98 20.29 -12.31
CA GLN A 112 -1.45 21.62 -11.91
C GLN A 112 -0.78 22.08 -10.61
N GLY A 113 -0.66 21.19 -9.62
CA GLY A 113 0.06 21.44 -8.38
C GLY A 113 1.51 21.84 -8.60
N TRP A 114 2.20 21.16 -9.51
CA TRP A 114 3.57 21.48 -9.91
C TRP A 114 3.69 22.88 -10.53
N LYS A 115 2.76 23.21 -11.44
CA LYS A 115 2.69 24.52 -12.09
C LYS A 115 2.40 25.63 -11.09
N SER A 116 1.46 25.41 -10.17
CA SER A 116 1.05 26.40 -9.16
C SER A 116 1.95 26.44 -7.92
N ARG A 117 3.01 25.62 -7.86
CA ARG A 117 3.87 25.44 -6.66
C ARG A 117 3.05 25.15 -5.39
N ARG A 118 2.04 24.29 -5.53
CA ARG A 118 1.24 23.85 -4.39
C ARG A 118 2.13 23.07 -3.41
N PRO A 119 2.05 23.33 -2.09
CA PRO A 119 2.81 22.58 -1.10
C PRO A 119 2.64 21.07 -1.20
N LEU A 120 3.71 20.29 -0.97
CA LEU A 120 3.63 18.84 -1.09
C LEU A 120 2.61 18.22 -0.13
N ALA A 121 2.49 18.77 1.08
CA ALA A 121 1.49 18.36 2.07
C ALA A 121 0.05 18.53 1.54
N GLU A 122 -0.25 19.64 0.85
CA GLU A 122 -1.55 19.85 0.22
C GLU A 122 -1.81 18.90 -0.96
N LEU A 123 -0.74 18.46 -1.64
CA LEU A 123 -0.85 17.46 -2.70
C LEU A 123 -1.11 16.06 -2.16
N VAL A 124 -0.56 15.72 -0.99
CA VAL A 124 -0.86 14.46 -0.28
C VAL A 124 -2.34 14.41 0.11
N GLU A 125 -2.90 15.51 0.60
CA GLU A 125 -4.34 15.61 0.91
C GLU A 125 -5.20 15.53 -0.36
N ALA A 126 -4.83 16.26 -1.42
CA ALA A 126 -5.59 16.30 -2.67
C ALA A 126 -5.52 14.99 -3.47
N VAL A 127 -4.42 14.25 -3.34
CA VAL A 127 -4.16 12.97 -4.00
C VAL A 127 -3.69 12.00 -2.92
N PRO A 128 -4.61 11.22 -2.32
CA PRO A 128 -4.30 10.33 -1.20
C PRO A 128 -3.23 9.29 -1.58
N ALA A 129 -1.97 9.65 -1.36
CA ALA A 129 -0.74 8.98 -1.74
C ALA A 129 0.39 9.53 -0.87
N SER A 130 1.43 8.75 -0.64
CA SER A 130 2.57 9.24 0.16
C SER A 130 3.36 10.32 -0.58
N GLU A 131 4.09 11.17 0.15
CA GLU A 131 5.02 12.15 -0.44
C GLU A 131 6.00 11.48 -1.42
N ILE A 132 6.49 10.28 -1.08
CA ILE A 132 7.40 9.48 -1.91
C ILE A 132 6.72 9.06 -3.22
N ASP A 133 5.47 8.60 -3.15
CA ASP A 133 4.71 8.20 -4.32
C ASP A 133 4.47 9.39 -5.25
N ILE A 134 4.12 10.55 -4.68
CA ILE A 134 3.91 11.80 -5.41
C ILE A 134 5.21 12.26 -6.08
N ALA A 135 6.32 12.33 -5.34
CA ALA A 135 7.62 12.71 -5.89
C ALA A 135 8.05 11.77 -7.01
N GLY A 136 7.96 10.45 -6.79
CA GLY A 136 8.26 9.44 -7.79
C GLY A 136 7.34 9.50 -9.02
N ARG A 137 6.11 10.01 -8.88
CA ARG A 137 5.20 10.23 -10.02
C ARG A 137 5.55 11.50 -10.79
N LEU A 138 5.85 12.61 -10.12
CA LEU A 138 6.28 13.86 -10.76
C LEU A 138 7.52 13.66 -11.64
N ILE A 139 8.48 12.84 -11.18
CA ILE A 139 9.67 12.46 -11.96
C ILE A 139 9.27 11.65 -13.19
N ARG A 140 8.41 10.64 -13.03
CA ARG A 140 7.91 9.82 -14.16
C ARG A 140 7.09 10.59 -15.19
N LEU A 141 6.47 11.70 -14.78
CA LEU A 141 5.77 12.62 -15.68
C LEU A 141 6.72 13.63 -16.35
N GLY A 142 8.02 13.60 -16.05
CA GLY A 142 9.01 14.54 -16.58
C GLY A 142 8.87 15.96 -16.03
N LEU A 143 8.14 16.15 -14.93
CA LEU A 143 7.93 17.45 -14.31
C LEU A 143 9.10 17.86 -13.42
N ALA A 144 9.75 16.89 -12.79
CA ALA A 144 10.93 17.08 -11.95
C ALA A 144 12.06 16.14 -12.40
N PRO A 145 13.33 16.58 -12.37
CA PRO A 145 14.47 15.72 -12.69
C PRO A 145 14.72 14.66 -11.61
N ASP A 146 14.47 14.98 -10.34
CA ASP A 146 14.70 14.11 -9.19
C ASP A 146 13.85 14.54 -7.98
N SER A 147 13.98 13.80 -6.87
CA SER A 147 13.23 14.05 -5.63
C SER A 147 13.66 15.32 -4.91
N LEU A 148 14.92 15.77 -5.09
CA LEU A 148 15.42 17.01 -4.48
C LEU A 148 14.72 18.22 -5.10
N ALA A 149 14.62 18.25 -6.43
CA ALA A 149 13.91 19.30 -7.15
C ALA A 149 12.42 19.37 -6.76
N VAL A 150 11.80 18.24 -6.38
CA VAL A 150 10.43 18.22 -5.83
C VAL A 150 10.38 18.89 -4.47
N ALA A 151 11.27 18.50 -3.56
CA ALA A 151 11.34 19.05 -2.20
C ALA A 151 11.66 20.55 -2.20
N GLU A 152 12.62 20.99 -3.02
CA GLU A 152 13.01 22.40 -3.15
C GLU A 152 11.86 23.25 -3.71
N ARG A 153 11.11 22.73 -4.67
CA ARG A 153 10.06 23.49 -5.35
C ARG A 153 8.75 23.55 -4.57
N LEU A 154 8.33 22.43 -3.99
CA LEU A 154 7.01 22.29 -3.36
C LEU A 154 7.09 22.34 -1.83
N GLY A 155 8.29 22.31 -1.25
CA GLY A 155 8.49 22.21 0.18
C GLY A 155 8.10 20.84 0.73
N CYS A 156 8.83 20.40 1.75
CA CYS A 156 8.40 19.30 2.61
C CYS A 156 7.78 19.88 3.88
N ALA A 157 6.80 19.20 4.48
CA ALA A 157 6.22 19.66 5.75
C ALA A 157 7.31 19.83 6.83
N PRO A 158 7.25 20.87 7.69
CA PRO A 158 8.11 20.97 8.86
C PRO A 158 7.71 19.87 9.85
N GLY A 159 8.40 18.74 9.77
CA GLY A 159 8.07 17.48 10.47
C GLY A 159 8.09 16.25 9.56
N GLY A 160 7.97 16.44 8.24
CA GLY A 160 8.14 15.42 7.21
C GLY A 160 9.61 15.25 6.85
N ARG A 161 10.33 14.40 7.58
CA ARG A 161 11.68 14.00 7.18
C ARG A 161 11.61 13.04 6.01
N HIS A 162 11.89 13.56 4.82
CA HIS A 162 12.38 12.73 3.75
C HIS A 162 13.69 13.30 3.22
N VAL A 163 14.81 12.71 3.66
CA VAL A 163 16.12 12.90 3.03
C VAL A 163 16.41 11.61 2.27
N SER A 164 16.15 11.61 0.96
CA SER A 164 16.60 10.52 0.09
C SER A 164 18.02 10.83 -0.36
N LEU A 165 19.01 10.22 0.27
CA LEU A 165 20.41 10.34 -0.13
C LEU A 165 20.71 9.25 -1.16
N HIS A 166 21.08 9.66 -2.38
CA HIS A 166 21.44 8.75 -3.46
C HIS A 166 22.68 7.93 -3.10
N ALA A 167 22.62 6.61 -3.32
CA ALA A 167 23.65 5.65 -2.91
C ALA A 167 24.98 5.70 -3.72
N THR A 168 25.08 6.54 -4.75
CA THR A 168 26.25 6.55 -5.65
C THR A 168 27.38 7.47 -5.21
N ARG A 169 27.32 8.03 -4.01
CA ARG A 169 28.32 8.97 -3.56
C ARG A 169 28.52 8.77 -2.07
N ASP A 170 29.77 8.52 -1.67
CA ASP A 170 30.20 8.42 -0.26
C ASP A 170 29.99 9.73 0.52
N ASP A 171 29.31 10.73 -0.07
CA ASP A 171 29.02 12.05 0.49
C ASP A 171 27.71 12.09 1.30
N ALA A 172 26.94 11.00 1.38
CA ALA A 172 25.67 10.97 2.12
C ALA A 172 25.83 11.43 3.58
N HIS A 173 26.95 11.10 4.21
CA HIS A 173 27.26 11.51 5.59
C HIS A 173 27.65 13.01 5.68
N ASP A 174 28.41 13.49 4.70
CA ASP A 174 28.82 14.91 4.62
C ASP A 174 27.62 15.81 4.29
N HIS A 175 26.74 15.36 3.40
CA HIS A 175 25.53 16.06 3.01
C HIS A 175 24.50 16.08 4.14
N PHE A 176 24.36 14.97 4.89
CA PHE A 176 23.56 14.92 6.12
C PHE A 176 24.05 15.95 7.14
N THR A 177 25.36 16.10 7.27
CA THR A 177 25.97 17.09 8.18
C THR A 177 25.74 18.53 7.72
N ALA A 178 25.75 18.78 6.40
CA ALA A 178 25.59 20.11 5.81
C ALA A 178 24.15 20.66 5.83
N ILE A 179 23.13 19.81 5.64
CA ILE A 179 21.71 20.25 5.58
C ILE A 179 21.01 20.24 6.93
N THR A 180 21.68 19.73 7.95
CA THR A 180 21.15 19.64 9.30
C THR A 180 21.46 20.95 10.04
N PRO A 181 20.46 21.80 10.35
CA PRO A 181 20.70 22.97 11.19
C PRO A 181 21.11 22.52 12.60
N ALA A 182 22.06 23.24 13.20
CA ALA A 182 22.60 22.93 14.53
C ALA A 182 21.55 23.00 15.67
N SER A 183 20.34 23.49 15.39
CA SER A 183 19.25 23.72 16.34
C SER A 183 18.22 22.58 16.42
N ALA A 184 18.41 21.46 15.73
CA ALA A 184 17.45 20.37 15.76
C ALA A 184 17.77 19.36 16.88
N ASP A 185 16.81 19.14 17.79
CA ASP A 185 17.01 18.37 19.01
C ASP A 185 17.31 16.87 18.79
N THR A 186 16.87 16.28 17.68
CA THR A 186 17.24 14.91 17.29
C THR A 186 16.99 14.72 15.81
N ILE A 187 18.02 14.49 15.00
CA ILE A 187 17.87 14.11 13.59
C ILE A 187 18.20 12.63 13.36
N THR A 188 17.21 11.92 12.82
CA THR A 188 17.30 10.55 12.32
C THR A 188 17.22 10.60 10.80
N ALA A 189 18.26 10.16 10.12
CA ALA A 189 18.24 9.94 8.69
C ALA A 189 18.45 8.45 8.39
N THR A 190 17.81 7.99 7.33
CA THR A 190 17.85 6.60 6.89
C THR A 190 18.56 6.56 5.55
N VAL A 191 19.80 6.11 5.52
CA VAL A 191 20.59 5.95 4.30
C VAL A 191 20.42 4.54 3.81
N ALA A 192 19.66 4.37 2.73
CA ALA A 192 19.49 3.07 2.09
C ALA A 192 20.51 2.91 0.96
N LYS A 193 21.51 2.04 1.14
CA LYS A 193 22.39 1.61 0.04
C LYS A 193 21.63 0.58 -0.81
N ARG A 194 20.68 1.05 -1.62
CA ARG A 194 19.92 0.21 -2.55
C ARG A 194 20.34 0.50 -3.98
N ALA A 195 20.66 -0.56 -4.73
CA ALA A 195 20.56 -0.49 -6.17
C ALA A 195 19.10 -0.22 -6.56
N LEU A 196 18.88 0.65 -7.55
CA LEU A 196 17.55 0.93 -8.10
C LEU A 196 16.82 -0.39 -8.40
N GLY A 197 15.70 -0.64 -7.71
CA GLY A 197 14.85 -1.82 -7.90
C GLY A 197 14.98 -2.95 -6.88
N SER A 198 15.86 -2.88 -5.87
CA SER A 198 15.94 -3.93 -4.84
C SER A 198 15.09 -3.63 -3.58
N PRO A 199 14.18 -4.53 -3.18
CA PRO A 199 13.44 -4.41 -1.91
C PRO A 199 14.29 -4.71 -0.67
N HIS A 200 15.50 -5.28 -0.83
CA HIS A 200 16.41 -5.62 0.26
C HIS A 200 17.80 -5.03 0.02
N GLY A 201 18.25 -4.18 0.95
CA GLY A 201 19.58 -3.58 0.97
C GLY A 201 19.86 -2.97 2.35
N PRO A 202 21.14 -2.82 2.75
CA PRO A 202 21.49 -2.31 4.06
C PRO A 202 20.96 -0.89 4.22
N VAL A 203 20.35 -0.66 5.37
CA VAL A 203 19.78 0.62 5.77
C VAL A 203 20.56 1.08 6.99
N ASP A 204 21.37 2.11 6.82
CA ASP A 204 22.09 2.72 7.91
C ASP A 204 21.24 3.84 8.50
N THR A 205 21.03 3.80 9.82
CA THR A 205 20.34 4.86 10.54
C THR A 205 21.38 5.79 11.14
N LEU A 206 21.40 7.04 10.69
CA LEU A 206 22.29 8.07 11.20
C LEU A 206 21.59 8.83 12.31
N HIS A 207 22.25 8.93 13.46
CA HIS A 207 21.81 9.70 14.61
C HIS A 207 22.79 10.83 14.88
N ARG A 208 22.30 12.06 15.00
CA ARG A 208 23.09 13.19 15.51
C ARG A 208 22.50 13.63 16.85
N HIS A 209 23.26 13.43 17.92
CA HIS A 209 22.96 13.97 19.24
C HIS A 209 23.73 15.28 19.45
N ARG A 210 23.11 16.21 20.17
CA ARG A 210 23.77 17.45 20.60
C ARG A 210 24.96 17.09 21.50
N PRO A 211 26.18 17.63 21.26
CA PRO A 211 27.25 17.50 22.24
C PRO A 211 26.82 18.21 23.53
N ILE A 212 26.85 17.47 24.65
CA ILE A 212 26.66 18.03 25.98
C ILE A 212 27.88 18.92 26.23
N LEU A 213 27.67 20.24 26.27
CA LEU A 213 28.69 21.18 26.71
C LEU A 213 28.88 20.96 28.23
N THR A 214 29.94 20.26 28.61
CA THR A 214 30.52 20.29 29.96
C THR A 214 31.52 21.43 30.09
#